data_AF-A0A7W1YC30-F1
#
_entry.id   AF-A0A7W1YC30-F1
#
_cell.length_a   1.000
_cell.length_b   1.000
_cell.length_c   1.000
_cell.angle_alpha   90.00
_cell.angle_beta   90.00
_cell.angle_gamma   90.00
#
_symmetry.space_group_name_H-M   'P 1'
#
loop_
_entity.id
_entity.type
_entity.pdbx_description
1 polymer ?
#
loop_
_entity_poly.entity_id
_entity_poly.type
_entity_poly.pdbx_seq_one_letter_code
_entity_poly.pdbx_strand_id
1 'polypeptide(L)'
;MTNEPIGIVAASYYLPPQRKSVADIFRDEDIPAEALAANVDFQRDIGIATVHLAGEETASSLAVTACRRVLEKARMEAGELDLILDFTSIPEEH
;
A
#
# COMPACT_ATOMS: atom_id res chain seq x y z
N MET A 1 7.36 39.49 2.43
CA MET A 1 7.25 38.02 2.48
C MET A 1 6.14 37.64 1.52
N THR A 2 6.49 37.11 0.35
CA THR A 2 5.50 36.53 -0.57
C THR A 2 5.03 35.22 0.05
N ASN A 3 3.72 35.03 0.16
CA ASN A 3 3.13 33.80 0.67
C ASN A 3 3.26 32.75 -0.45
N GLU A 4 4.36 32.01 -0.49
CA GLU A 4 4.49 30.92 -1.44
C GLU A 4 3.46 29.83 -1.10
N PRO A 5 2.72 29.32 -2.09
CA PRO A 5 1.67 28.33 -1.84
C PRO A 5 2.29 27.01 -1.40
N ILE A 6 1.98 26.59 -0.16
CA ILE A 6 2.35 25.28 0.38
C ILE A 6 1.21 24.31 0.10
N GLY A 7 1.53 23.14 -0.47
CA GLY A 7 0.53 22.11 -0.76
C GLY A 7 1.10 20.85 -1.40
N ILE A 8 0.19 19.91 -1.71
CA ILE A 8 0.53 18.67 -2.40
C ILE A 8 0.56 18.92 -3.91
N VAL A 9 1.74 18.81 -4.52
CA VAL A 9 1.92 18.97 -5.98
C VAL A 9 1.35 17.77 -6.74
N ALA A 10 1.62 16.55 -6.25
CA ALA A 10 1.11 15.32 -6.81
C ALA A 10 1.09 14.21 -5.74
N ALA A 11 0.27 13.19 -5.98
CA ALA A 11 0.24 11.95 -5.21
C ALA A 11 0.20 10.74 -6.15
N SER A 12 0.88 9.67 -5.75
CA SER A 12 0.94 8.40 -6.45
C SER A 12 0.96 7.25 -5.43
N TYR A 13 0.72 6.04 -5.94
CA TYR A 13 0.83 4.81 -5.16
C TYR A 13 1.43 3.69 -6.01
N TYR A 14 1.96 2.69 -5.32
CA TYR A 14 2.34 1.42 -5.90
C TYR A 14 1.82 0.31 -4.98
N LEU A 15 1.18 -0.68 -5.58
CA LEU A 15 0.70 -1.87 -4.89
C LEU A 15 1.38 -3.07 -5.55
N PRO A 16 1.80 -4.09 -4.78
CA PRO A 16 2.31 -5.33 -5.35
C PRO A 16 1.37 -5.88 -6.43
N PRO A 17 1.87 -6.39 -7.55
CA PRO A 17 1.01 -6.82 -8.66
C PRO A 17 0.21 -8.08 -8.32
N GLN A 18 0.75 -8.95 -7.46
CA GLN A 18 0.07 -10.16 -7.04
C GLN A 18 -1.12 -9.84 -6.14
N ARG A 19 -2.22 -10.54 -6.39
CA ARG A 19 -3.47 -10.39 -5.65
C ARG A 19 -3.98 -11.75 -5.21
N LYS A 20 -4.66 -11.79 -4.07
CA LYS A 20 -5.36 -12.98 -3.57
C LYS A 20 -6.74 -12.61 -3.05
N SER A 21 -7.75 -13.41 -3.39
CA SER A 21 -9.09 -13.19 -2.88
C SER A 21 -9.15 -13.56 -1.40
N VAL A 22 -9.96 -12.84 -0.63
CA VAL A 22 -10.15 -13.20 0.79
C VAL A 22 -10.76 -14.59 0.93
N ALA A 23 -11.66 -14.99 0.01
CA ALA A 23 -12.22 -16.34 -0.01
C ALA A 23 -11.15 -17.44 -0.17
N ASP A 24 -10.13 -17.22 -1.02
CA ASP A 24 -9.03 -18.17 -1.16
C ASP A 24 -8.10 -18.15 0.06
N ILE A 25 -7.90 -17.00 0.72
CA ILE A 25 -7.15 -16.96 1.99
C ILE A 25 -7.83 -17.81 3.06
N PHE A 26 -9.14 -17.66 3.24
CA PHE A 26 -9.88 -18.43 4.24
C PHE A 26 -9.83 -19.94 3.94
N ARG A 27 -9.92 -20.30 2.65
CA ARG A 27 -9.77 -21.70 2.22
C ARG A 27 -8.37 -22.24 2.52
N ASP A 28 -7.32 -21.46 2.27
CA ASP A 28 -5.93 -21.90 2.44
C ASP A 28 -5.52 -21.98 3.92
N GLU A 29 -6.11 -21.15 4.79
CA GLU A 29 -5.83 -21.13 6.23
C GLU A 29 -6.68 -22.14 7.02
N ASP A 30 -7.45 -23.01 6.34
CA ASP A 30 -8.44 -23.93 6.95
C ASP A 30 -9.38 -23.21 7.95
N ILE A 31 -9.62 -21.92 7.75
CA ILE A 31 -10.53 -21.15 8.59
C ILE A 31 -11.95 -21.57 8.18
N PRO A 32 -12.77 -22.08 9.13
CA PRO A 32 -14.15 -22.43 8.81
C PRO A 32 -14.85 -21.22 8.21
N ALA A 33 -15.43 -21.39 7.01
CA ALA A 33 -16.32 -20.39 6.44
C ALA A 33 -17.55 -20.14 7.33
N GLU A 34 -17.80 -21.05 8.27
CA GLU A 34 -18.83 -20.98 9.30
C GLU A 34 -18.40 -20.05 10.43
N ALA A 35 -19.21 -19.01 10.66
CA ALA A 35 -19.00 -17.91 11.60
C ALA A 35 -18.20 -18.29 12.87
N LEU A 36 -16.95 -17.83 12.93
CA LEU A 36 -16.15 -17.73 14.16
C LEU A 36 -16.88 -16.77 15.14
N ALA A 37 -17.83 -17.32 15.90
CA ALA A 37 -18.70 -16.64 16.86
C ALA A 37 -19.91 -15.86 16.27
N ALA A 38 -21.09 -16.18 16.80
CA ALA A 38 -22.28 -15.34 16.94
C ALA A 38 -22.62 -14.35 15.79
N ASN A 39 -23.10 -14.85 14.65
CA ASN A 39 -23.69 -14.07 13.54
C ASN A 39 -22.75 -13.15 12.76
N VAL A 40 -21.42 -13.36 12.83
CA VAL A 40 -20.44 -12.65 12.01
C VAL A 40 -20.14 -13.46 10.75
N ASP A 41 -20.45 -12.90 9.59
CA ASP A 41 -19.93 -13.41 8.31
C ASP A 41 -18.64 -12.62 8.04
N PHE A 42 -17.49 -13.14 8.46
CA PHE A 42 -16.22 -12.40 8.36
C PHE A 42 -15.91 -11.94 6.94
N GLN A 43 -16.24 -12.74 5.93
CA GLN A 43 -16.00 -12.36 4.54
C GLN A 43 -16.88 -11.17 4.12
N ARG A 44 -18.15 -11.15 4.56
CA ARG A 44 -19.06 -10.02 4.33
C ARG A 44 -18.72 -8.80 5.17
N ASP A 45 -18.42 -9.01 6.45
CA ASP A 45 -18.36 -7.97 7.46
C ASP A 45 -17.01 -7.23 7.46
N ILE A 46 -15.91 -7.86 6.99
CA ILE A 46 -14.62 -7.19 6.74
C ILE A 46 -14.71 -6.23 5.54
N GLY A 47 -15.57 -6.52 4.55
CA GLY A 47 -15.75 -5.67 3.37
C GLY A 47 -14.57 -5.65 2.39
N ILE A 48 -13.65 -6.62 2.49
CA ILE A 48 -12.47 -6.74 1.62
C ILE A 48 -12.65 -7.94 0.69
N ALA A 49 -12.67 -7.70 -0.62
CA ALA A 49 -12.77 -8.78 -1.61
C ALA A 49 -11.40 -9.39 -1.97
N THR A 50 -10.35 -8.58 -1.98
CA THR A 50 -9.02 -8.95 -2.49
C THR A 50 -7.95 -8.12 -1.80
N VAL A 51 -6.81 -8.75 -1.52
CA VAL A 51 -5.62 -8.10 -0.97
C VAL A 51 -4.45 -8.21 -1.96
N HIS A 52 -3.52 -7.26 -1.85
CA HIS A 52 -2.23 -7.32 -2.54
C HIS A 52 -1.23 -8.10 -1.71
N LEU A 53 -0.46 -8.98 -2.35
CA LEU A 53 0.59 -9.77 -1.70
C LEU A 53 1.94 -9.28 -2.18
N ALA A 54 2.79 -8.87 -1.25
CA ALA A 54 4.21 -8.68 -1.54
C ALA A 54 4.86 -10.06 -1.69
N GLY A 55 5.62 -10.25 -2.77
CA GLY A 55 6.47 -11.42 -2.98
C GLY A 55 7.90 -11.08 -2.57
N GLU A 56 8.73 -10.79 -3.57
CA GLU A 56 10.14 -10.38 -3.37
C GLU A 56 10.28 -8.86 -3.14
N GLU A 57 9.19 -8.10 -3.18
CA GLU A 57 9.23 -6.65 -2.94
C GLU A 57 9.51 -6.32 -1.47
N THR A 58 10.46 -5.42 -1.24
CA THR A 58 10.69 -4.82 0.08
C THR A 58 9.89 -3.53 0.25
N ALA A 59 9.72 -3.05 1.48
CA ALA A 59 9.06 -1.77 1.74
C ALA A 59 9.74 -0.62 0.95
N SER A 60 11.08 -0.59 0.93
CA SER A 60 11.84 0.38 0.15
C SER A 60 11.60 0.28 -1.35
N SER A 61 11.53 -0.93 -1.92
CA SER A 61 11.32 -1.09 -3.37
C SER A 61 9.93 -0.61 -3.81
N LEU A 62 8.90 -0.84 -2.97
CA LEU A 62 7.56 -0.33 -3.17
C LEU A 62 7.53 1.21 -3.10
N ALA A 63 8.15 1.78 -2.06
CA ALA A 63 8.23 3.23 -1.85
C ALA A 63 8.95 3.94 -3.01
N VAL A 64 10.12 3.44 -3.42
CA VAL A 64 10.89 4.00 -4.55
C VAL A 64 10.06 3.98 -5.84
N THR A 65 9.29 2.92 -6.07
CA THR A 65 8.43 2.82 -7.26
C THR A 65 7.30 3.85 -7.23
N ALA A 66 6.66 4.04 -6.07
CA ALA A 66 5.65 5.09 -5.89
C ALA A 66 6.25 6.50 -6.07
N CYS A 67 7.45 6.75 -5.53
CA CYS A 67 8.18 8.01 -5.65
C CYS A 67 8.55 8.34 -7.10
N ARG A 68 9.04 7.36 -7.88
CA ARG A 68 9.33 7.58 -9.31
C ARG A 68 8.08 7.99 -10.09
N ARG A 69 6.94 7.34 -9.81
CA ARG A 69 5.67 7.68 -10.45
C ARG A 69 5.16 9.07 -10.05
N VAL A 70 5.35 9.49 -8.80
CA VAL A 70 4.90 10.82 -8.38
C VAL A 70 5.77 11.93 -8.97
N LEU A 71 7.08 11.70 -9.10
CA LEU A 71 8.00 12.61 -9.77
C LEU A 71 7.63 12.79 -11.24
N GLU A 72 7.37 11.69 -11.96
CA GLU A 72 6.88 11.74 -13.35
C GLU A 72 5.56 12.53 -13.46
N LYS A 73 4.61 12.26 -12.57
CA LYS A 73 3.31 12.98 -12.53
C LYS A 73 3.46 14.46 -12.19
N ALA A 74 4.40 14.80 -11.31
CA ALA A 74 4.73 16.18 -10.93
C ALA A 74 5.59 16.90 -11.98
N ARG A 75 6.15 16.15 -12.96
CA ARG A 75 7.16 16.64 -13.92
C ARG A 75 8.38 17.22 -13.21
N MET A 76 8.84 16.53 -12.18
CA MET A 76 10.02 16.86 -11.39
C MET A 76 11.07 15.78 -11.55
N GLU A 77 12.33 16.19 -11.54
CA GLU A 77 13.49 15.32 -11.52
C GLU A 77 13.91 15.01 -10.08
N ALA A 78 14.53 13.84 -9.86
CA ALA A 78 14.94 13.43 -8.50
C ALA A 78 15.96 14.38 -7.86
N GLY A 79 16.78 15.07 -8.67
CA GLY A 79 17.75 16.06 -8.20
C GLY A 79 17.14 17.37 -7.71
N GLU A 80 15.84 17.59 -7.92
CA GLU A 80 15.09 18.75 -7.40
C GLU A 80 14.53 18.51 -5.99
N LEU A 81 14.74 17.31 -5.43
CA LEU A 81 14.32 16.98 -4.07
C LEU A 81 15.42 17.31 -3.06
N ASP A 82 15.15 18.23 -2.15
CA ASP A 82 16.06 18.58 -1.06
C ASP A 82 15.88 17.71 0.20
N LEU A 83 14.72 17.05 0.33
CA LEU A 83 14.34 16.27 1.51
C LEU A 83 13.46 15.08 1.13
N ILE A 84 13.78 13.91 1.69
CA ILE A 84 12.94 12.72 1.66
C ILE A 84 12.52 12.42 3.11
N LEU A 85 11.21 12.32 3.32
CA LEU A 85 10.63 11.90 4.59
C LEU A 85 10.00 10.52 4.39
N ASP A 86 10.59 9.51 5.02
CA ASP A 86 9.97 8.20 5.13
C ASP A 86 9.11 8.14 6.40
N PHE A 87 7.86 7.72 6.23
CA PHE A 87 6.91 7.53 7.33
C PHE A 87 6.22 6.18 7.16
N THR A 88 6.80 5.17 7.80
CA THR A 88 6.28 3.79 7.83
C THR A 88 6.05 3.36 9.28
N SER A 89 5.02 2.52 9.49
CA SER A 89 4.78 1.83 10.76
C SER A 89 5.49 0.48 10.84
N ILE A 90 6.05 0.00 9.73
CA ILE A 90 6.75 -1.27 9.62
C ILE A 90 8.22 -0.96 9.38
N PRO A 91 9.12 -1.27 10.33
CA PRO A 91 10.55 -1.15 10.08
C PRO A 91 10.95 -2.12 8.98
N GLU A 92 11.85 -1.69 8.08
CA GLU A 92 12.45 -2.63 7.13
C GLU A 92 13.44 -3.53 7.89
N GLU A 93 13.17 -4.83 7.93
CA GLU A 93 14.14 -5.80 8.44
C GLU A 93 15.23 -6.00 7.37
N HIS A 94 16.50 -5.91 7.80
CA HIS A 94 17.69 -6.06 6.97
C HIS A 94 18.41 -7.38 7.28
#